data_AF-O68810-F1
#
_entry.id   AF-O68810-F1
#
_cell.length_a   1.000
_cell.length_b   1.000
_cell.length_c   1.000
_cell.angle_alpha   90.00
_cell.angle_beta   90.00
_cell.angle_gamma   90.00
#
_symmetry.space_group_name_H-M   'P 1'
#
loop_
_entity.id
_entity.type
_entity.pdbx_description
1 polymer ?
#
loop_
_entity_poly.entity_id
_entity_poly.type
_entity_poly.pdbx_seq_one_letter_code
_entity_poly.pdbx_strand_id
1 'polypeptide(L)'
;MLNSLTTFSLFPLAELEVGKHFYWELGGLKVHGQVLMTSWFVIAVLVLASILATRNVQRVPGGFQNFMEYALEFIRDLAKNQLGEKEYRPWVPFIGTLFLFIFIANWSGALVPWKIIGLPEGELAAPTNDINTTVAL
;
A
#
# COMPACT_ATOMS: atom_id res chain seq x y z
N MET A 1 -29.61 51.02 -3.56
CA MET A 1 -28.45 50.86 -4.47
C MET A 1 -27.36 50.03 -3.79
N LEU A 2 -27.64 48.79 -3.41
CA LEU A 2 -26.72 47.89 -2.70
C LEU A 2 -26.66 46.50 -3.38
N ASN A 3 -26.66 46.48 -4.71
CA ASN A 3 -26.59 45.26 -5.52
C ASN A 3 -25.18 44.98 -6.11
N SER A 4 -24.10 45.47 -5.48
CA SER A 4 -22.74 45.26 -6.00
C SER A 4 -21.89 44.25 -5.21
N LEU A 5 -22.48 43.48 -4.30
CA LEU A 5 -21.73 42.51 -3.46
C LEU A 5 -21.99 41.03 -3.81
N THR A 6 -22.63 40.74 -4.95
CA THR A 6 -22.86 39.36 -5.42
C THR A 6 -21.90 38.95 -6.54
N THR A 7 -20.63 39.36 -6.45
CA THR A 7 -19.56 39.01 -7.42
C THR A 7 -18.47 38.12 -6.81
N PHE A 8 -18.80 37.28 -5.84
CA PHE A 8 -17.88 36.30 -5.26
C PHE A 8 -18.47 34.88 -5.23
N SER A 9 -18.97 34.41 -6.38
CA SER A 9 -19.14 32.97 -6.65
C SER A 9 -18.33 32.58 -7.89
N LEU A 10 -17.09 33.07 -7.98
CA LEU A 10 -16.21 32.91 -9.16
C LEU A 10 -15.38 31.62 -9.13
N PHE A 11 -15.58 30.77 -8.12
CA PHE A 11 -15.00 29.44 -8.09
C PHE A 11 -16.13 28.44 -7.86
N PRO A 12 -16.55 27.67 -8.89
CA PRO A 12 -16.98 26.31 -8.64
C PRO A 12 -15.71 25.61 -8.15
N LEU A 13 -15.40 25.76 -6.85
CA LEU A 13 -14.38 24.97 -6.20
C LEU A 13 -14.76 23.54 -6.54
N ALA A 14 -13.91 22.91 -7.36
CA ALA A 14 -14.11 21.58 -7.90
C ALA A 14 -14.82 20.74 -6.84
N GLU A 15 -16.01 20.23 -7.16
CA GLU A 15 -16.50 19.06 -6.45
C GLU A 15 -15.36 18.06 -6.58
N LEU A 16 -14.60 17.91 -5.49
CA LEU A 16 -13.74 16.77 -5.29
C LEU A 16 -14.72 15.60 -5.29
N GLU A 17 -15.03 15.08 -6.48
CA GLU A 17 -15.58 13.74 -6.64
C GLU A 17 -14.52 12.81 -6.08
N VAL A 18 -14.51 12.69 -4.75
CA VAL A 18 -13.91 11.59 -4.03
C VAL A 18 -14.56 10.37 -4.66
N GLY A 19 -13.80 9.66 -5.49
CA GLY A 19 -14.31 8.62 -6.38
C GLY A 19 -15.22 7.66 -5.62
N LYS A 20 -16.20 7.05 -6.29
CA LYS A 20 -17.12 6.13 -5.61
C LYS A 20 -16.33 5.05 -4.87
N HIS A 21 -16.58 4.92 -3.58
CA HIS A 21 -15.91 3.92 -2.74
C HIS A 21 -16.89 2.87 -2.22
N PHE A 22 -16.43 1.64 -2.15
CA PHE A 22 -17.16 0.59 -1.45
C PHE A 22 -16.99 0.75 0.05
N TYR A 23 -18.09 1.02 0.77
CA TYR A 23 -18.08 1.23 2.21
C TYR A 23 -18.50 -0.01 3.00
N TRP A 24 -17.81 -0.26 4.11
CA TRP A 24 -18.27 -1.14 5.18
C TRP A 24 -18.57 -0.33 6.42
N GLU A 25 -19.63 -0.71 7.14
CA GLU A 25 -19.94 -0.13 8.44
C GLU A 25 -19.39 -1.03 9.55
N LEU A 26 -18.34 -0.57 10.23
CA LEU A 26 -17.69 -1.27 11.32
C LEU A 26 -17.78 -0.42 12.58
N GLY A 27 -18.51 -0.89 13.59
CA GLY A 27 -18.62 -0.20 14.88
C GLY A 27 -19.18 1.23 14.80
N GLY A 28 -20.04 1.50 13.81
CA GLY A 28 -20.60 2.84 13.57
C GLY A 28 -19.72 3.76 12.70
N LEU A 29 -18.57 3.29 12.23
CA LEU A 29 -17.69 4.02 11.31
C LEU A 29 -17.80 3.45 9.90
N LYS A 30 -17.79 4.34 8.90
CA LYS A 30 -17.71 3.97 7.48
C LYS A 30 -16.24 3.85 7.07
N VAL A 31 -15.83 2.65 6.70
CA VAL A 31 -14.48 2.36 6.22
C VAL A 31 -14.50 1.94 4.76
N HIS A 32 -13.40 2.19 4.04
CA HIS A 32 -13.30 1.82 2.63
C HIS A 32 -13.00 0.31 2.52
N GLY A 33 -14.04 -0.49 2.32
CA GLY A 33 -13.96 -1.96 2.26
C GLY A 33 -13.05 -2.46 1.14
N GLN A 34 -13.06 -1.78 -0.02
CA GLN A 34 -12.16 -2.12 -1.14
C GLN A 34 -10.68 -2.02 -0.77
N VAL A 35 -10.30 -1.01 0.01
CA VAL A 35 -8.92 -0.77 0.46
C VAL A 35 -8.50 -1.85 1.43
N LEU A 36 -9.37 -2.21 2.37
CA LEU A 36 -9.12 -3.30 3.30
C LEU A 36 -8.92 -4.60 2.53
N MET A 37 -9.83 -4.97 1.62
CA MET A 37 -9.72 -6.20 0.83
C MET A 37 -8.38 -6.31 0.09
N THR A 38 -7.97 -5.26 -0.64
CA THR A 38 -6.71 -5.30 -1.39
C THR A 38 -5.48 -5.24 -0.49
N SER A 39 -5.55 -4.51 0.63
CA SER A 39 -4.46 -4.48 1.63
C SER A 39 -4.27 -5.85 2.28
N TRP A 40 -5.34 -6.51 2.69
CA TRP A 40 -5.31 -7.86 3.25
C TRP A 40 -4.77 -8.88 2.25
N PHE A 41 -5.10 -8.76 0.97
CA PHE A 41 -4.50 -9.56 -0.09
C PHE A 41 -2.98 -9.38 -0.16
N VAL A 42 -2.50 -8.13 -0.21
CA VAL A 42 -1.06 -7.81 -0.25
C VAL A 42 -0.34 -8.35 0.99
N ILE A 43 -0.91 -8.15 2.18
CA ILE A 43 -0.37 -8.67 3.44
C ILE A 43 -0.29 -10.20 3.40
N ALA A 44 -1.35 -10.88 2.94
CA ALA A 44 -1.36 -12.33 2.83
C ALA A 44 -0.26 -12.83 1.87
N VAL A 45 -0.08 -12.19 0.71
CA VAL A 45 0.99 -12.52 -0.24
C VAL A 45 2.36 -12.37 0.40
N LEU A 46 2.62 -11.26 1.10
CA LEU A 46 3.89 -11.01 1.78
C LEU A 46 4.16 -12.03 2.89
N VAL A 47 3.17 -12.31 3.75
CA VAL A 47 3.31 -13.30 4.83
C VAL A 47 3.57 -14.69 4.27
N LEU A 48 2.83 -15.10 3.23
CA LEU A 48 3.06 -16.38 2.56
C LEU A 48 4.45 -16.47 1.93
N ALA A 49 4.90 -15.42 1.24
CA ALA A 49 6.25 -15.34 0.69
C ALA A 49 7.30 -15.47 1.80
N SER A 50 7.17 -14.73 2.90
CA SER A 50 8.09 -14.83 4.04
C SER A 50 8.12 -16.22 4.67
N ILE A 51 6.96 -16.87 4.85
CA ILE A 51 6.88 -18.24 5.37
C ILE A 51 7.55 -19.23 4.41
N LEU A 52 7.27 -19.14 3.11
CA LEU A 52 7.86 -20.02 2.09
C LEU A 52 9.39 -19.86 2.03
N ALA A 53 9.88 -18.63 2.17
CA ALA A 53 11.31 -18.33 2.19
C ALA A 53 12.03 -18.89 3.42
N THR A 54 11.35 -18.91 4.57
CA THR A 54 11.95 -19.28 5.87
C THR A 54 11.67 -20.73 6.29
N ARG A 55 10.82 -21.45 5.58
CA ARG A 55 10.43 -22.83 5.94
C ARG A 55 11.57 -23.84 5.88
N ASN A 56 12.55 -23.65 4.99
CA ASN A 56 13.68 -24.57 4.83
C ASN A 56 14.97 -23.81 4.49
N VAL A 57 15.45 -22.99 5.42
CA VAL A 57 16.65 -22.17 5.25
C VAL A 57 17.89 -23.07 5.15
N GLN A 58 18.58 -22.99 4.02
CA GLN A 58 19.84 -23.68 3.78
C GLN A 58 21.02 -22.73 3.94
N ARG A 59 22.19 -23.26 4.34
CA ARG A 59 23.42 -22.46 4.50
C ARG A 59 23.95 -21.92 3.18
N VAL A 60 23.78 -22.68 2.10
CA VAL A 60 24.00 -22.21 0.73
C VAL A 60 22.62 -21.92 0.15
N PRO A 61 22.26 -20.65 -0.08
CA PRO A 61 20.91 -20.30 -0.50
C PRO A 61 20.62 -20.84 -1.91
N GLY A 62 19.41 -21.37 -2.09
CA GLY A 62 18.95 -21.92 -3.36
C GLY A 62 17.51 -21.48 -3.68
N GLY A 63 17.19 -21.40 -4.98
CA GLY A 63 15.83 -21.13 -5.46
C GLY A 63 15.22 -19.85 -4.90
N PHE A 64 14.08 -19.97 -4.22
CA PHE A 64 13.33 -18.83 -3.68
C PHE A 64 14.01 -18.13 -2.50
N GLN A 65 14.81 -18.86 -1.70
CA GLN A 65 15.60 -18.26 -0.61
C GLN A 65 16.56 -17.19 -1.17
N ASN A 66 17.21 -17.47 -2.31
CA ASN A 66 18.16 -16.54 -2.93
C ASN A 66 17.50 -15.20 -3.32
N PHE A 67 16.29 -15.24 -3.87
CA PHE A 67 15.55 -14.02 -4.22
C PHE A 67 15.19 -13.19 -2.98
N MET A 68 14.75 -13.85 -1.91
CA MET A 68 14.34 -13.19 -0.67
C MET A 68 15.52 -12.63 0.12
N GLU A 69 16.64 -13.34 0.14
CA GLU A 69 17.90 -12.83 0.71
C GLU A 69 18.43 -11.64 -0.07
N TYR A 70 18.39 -11.68 -1.40
CA TYR A 70 18.76 -10.54 -2.23
C TYR A 70 17.89 -9.30 -1.94
N ALA A 71 16.58 -9.47 -1.80
CA ALA A 71 15.69 -8.37 -1.42
C ALA A 71 16.02 -7.81 -0.03
N LEU A 72 16.32 -8.68 0.95
CA LEU A 72 16.72 -8.27 2.29
C LEU A 72 18.06 -7.52 2.29
N GLU A 73 19.04 -7.99 1.53
CA GLU A 73 20.34 -7.33 1.35
C GLU A 73 20.16 -5.94 0.73
N PHE A 74 19.35 -5.81 -0.32
CA PHE A 74 19.01 -4.52 -0.92
C PHE A 74 18.43 -3.54 0.10
N ILE A 75 17.45 -3.98 0.92
CA ILE A 75 16.84 -3.14 1.97
C ILE A 75 17.88 -2.79 3.04
N ARG A 76 18.73 -3.74 3.42
CA ARG A 76 19.78 -3.54 4.41
C ARG A 76 20.78 -2.48 3.96
N ASP A 77 21.22 -2.56 2.71
CA ASP A 77 22.15 -1.62 2.11
C ASP A 77 21.52 -0.24 1.98
N LEU A 78 20.26 -0.17 1.57
CA LEU A 78 19.50 1.09 1.55
C LEU A 78 19.46 1.72 2.96
N ALA A 79 19.04 0.95 3.98
CA ALA A 79 18.98 1.43 5.35
C ALA A 79 20.34 1.89 5.86
N LYS A 80 21.40 1.10 5.62
CA LYS A 80 22.78 1.40 6.01
C LYS A 80 23.31 2.66 5.35
N ASN A 81 23.04 2.86 4.07
CA ASN A 81 23.49 4.05 3.33
C ASN A 81 22.79 5.32 3.81
N GLN A 82 21.52 5.25 4.24
CA GLN A 82 20.76 6.42 4.68
C GLN A 82 20.93 6.73 6.17
N LEU A 83 20.97 5.72 7.04
CA LEU A 83 21.02 5.88 8.50
C LEU A 83 22.44 5.77 9.08
N GLY A 84 23.39 5.24 8.30
CA GLY A 84 24.76 4.99 8.72
C GLY A 84 24.96 3.64 9.42
N GLU A 85 26.22 3.20 9.47
CA GLU A 85 26.63 1.85 9.90
C GLU A 85 26.16 1.44 11.30
N LYS A 86 26.08 2.42 12.21
CA LYS A 86 25.85 2.14 13.64
C LYS A 86 24.37 1.92 13.95
N GLU A 87 23.50 2.66 13.28
CA GLU A 87 22.10 2.77 13.68
C GLU A 87 21.14 2.03 12.74
N TYR A 88 21.56 1.55 11.56
CA TYR A 88 20.59 1.03 10.58
C TYR A 88 19.85 -0.24 11.00
N ARG A 89 20.47 -1.13 11.78
CA ARG A 89 19.97 -2.50 12.02
C ARG A 89 18.55 -2.55 12.61
N PRO A 90 18.20 -1.78 13.66
CA PRO A 90 16.84 -1.78 14.20
C PRO A 90 15.78 -1.24 13.24
N TRP A 91 16.17 -0.44 12.24
CA TRP A 91 15.26 0.16 11.26
C TRP A 91 15.01 -0.71 10.02
N VAL A 92 15.84 -1.75 9.80
CA VAL A 92 15.68 -2.66 8.66
C VAL A 92 14.28 -3.28 8.59
N PRO A 93 13.67 -3.78 9.68
CA PRO A 93 12.31 -4.32 9.61
C PRO A 93 11.28 -3.26 9.20
N PHE A 94 11.36 -2.05 9.77
CA PHE A 94 10.43 -0.96 9.45
C PHE A 94 10.53 -0.57 7.98
N ILE A 95 11.74 -0.21 7.51
CA ILE A 95 12.00 0.17 6.12
C ILE A 95 11.62 -0.98 5.17
N GLY A 96 11.96 -2.21 5.54
CA GLY A 96 11.67 -3.38 4.73
C GLY A 96 10.18 -3.65 4.57
N THR A 97 9.40 -3.55 5.66
CA THR A 97 7.94 -3.71 5.58
C THR A 97 7.30 -2.63 4.72
N LEU A 98 7.71 -1.36 4.89
CA LEU A 98 7.18 -0.25 4.11
C LEU A 98 7.52 -0.39 2.63
N PHE A 99 8.78 -0.71 2.31
CA PHE A 99 9.24 -0.94 0.94
C PHE A 99 8.50 -2.10 0.28
N LEU A 100 8.49 -3.28 0.91
CA LEU A 100 7.87 -4.48 0.33
C LEU A 100 6.36 -4.34 0.21
N PHE A 101 5.70 -3.72 1.20
CA PHE A 101 4.27 -3.44 1.15
C PHE A 101 3.92 -2.53 -0.03
N ILE A 102 4.56 -1.37 -0.14
CA ILE A 102 4.29 -0.42 -1.23
C ILE A 102 4.63 -1.03 -2.59
N PHE A 103 5.74 -1.74 -2.69
CA PHE A 103 6.16 -2.42 -3.91
C PHE A 103 5.10 -3.43 -4.37
N ILE A 104 4.73 -4.38 -3.52
CA ILE A 104 3.73 -5.41 -3.87
C ILE A 104 2.33 -4.80 -4.04
N ALA A 105 1.96 -3.78 -3.26
CA ALA A 105 0.69 -3.07 -3.42
C ALA A 105 0.55 -2.47 -4.82
N ASN A 106 1.55 -1.72 -5.27
CA ASN A 106 1.54 -1.10 -6.60
C ASN A 106 1.57 -2.15 -7.72
N TRP A 107 2.42 -3.17 -7.60
CA TRP A 107 2.49 -4.25 -8.57
C TRP A 107 1.19 -5.08 -8.60
N SER A 108 0.55 -5.29 -7.47
CA SER A 108 -0.75 -5.98 -7.42
C SER A 108 -1.82 -5.19 -8.15
N GLY A 109 -1.86 -3.86 -8.03
CA GLY A 109 -2.81 -3.04 -8.77
C GLY A 109 -2.59 -3.05 -10.29
N ALA A 110 -1.33 -3.16 -10.72
CA ALA A 110 -0.96 -3.17 -12.14
C ALA A 110 -1.10 -4.55 -12.80
N LEU A 111 -0.73 -5.63 -12.09
CA LEU A 111 -0.66 -6.97 -12.67
C LEU A 111 -1.89 -7.84 -12.39
N VAL A 112 -2.54 -7.68 -11.23
CA VAL A 112 -3.71 -8.49 -10.90
C VAL A 112 -4.91 -7.90 -11.64
N PRO A 113 -5.67 -8.71 -12.40
CA PRO A 113 -6.79 -8.23 -13.18
C PRO A 113 -8.03 -7.99 -12.30
N TRP A 114 -7.94 -7.02 -11.39
CA TRP A 114 -8.98 -6.67 -10.42
C TRP A 114 -10.33 -6.34 -11.06
N LYS A 115 -10.31 -5.80 -12.28
CA LYS A 115 -11.51 -5.42 -13.06
C LYS A 115 -12.41 -6.60 -13.44
N ILE A 116 -11.94 -7.85 -13.31
CA ILE A 116 -12.79 -9.04 -13.51
C ILE A 116 -13.79 -9.20 -12.35
N ILE A 117 -13.46 -8.69 -11.16
CA ILE A 117 -14.30 -8.76 -9.97
C ILE A 117 -15.11 -7.46 -9.89
N GLY A 118 -16.41 -7.54 -10.19
CA GLY A 118 -17.33 -6.41 -10.04
C GLY A 118 -17.73 -6.20 -8.59
N LEU A 119 -17.58 -4.97 -8.09
CA LEU A 119 -18.12 -4.54 -6.79
C LEU A 119 -19.45 -3.80 -6.98
N PRO A 120 -20.34 -3.80 -5.97
CA PRO A 120 -21.59 -3.04 -6.01
C PRO A 120 -21.39 -1.52 -6.20
N GLU A 121 -20.31 -0.99 -5.63
CA GLU A 121 -19.86 0.40 -5.76
C GLU A 121 -18.32 0.40 -5.69
N GLY A 122 -17.66 1.31 -6.42
CA GLY A 122 -16.20 1.41 -6.46
C GLY A 122 -15.49 0.34 -7.32
N GLU A 123 -14.16 0.30 -7.24
CA GLU A 123 -13.31 -0.61 -8.01
C GLU A 123 -12.17 -1.17 -7.14
N LEU A 124 -11.86 -2.46 -7.32
CA LEU A 124 -10.64 -3.03 -6.74
C LEU A 124 -9.43 -2.52 -7.54
N ALA A 125 -8.46 -1.98 -6.82
CA ALA A 125 -7.20 -1.50 -7.39
C ALA A 125 -6.09 -1.58 -6.33
N ALA A 126 -4.91 -1.02 -6.61
CA ALA A 126 -3.84 -0.95 -5.62
C ALA A 126 -4.35 -0.29 -4.32
N PRO A 127 -4.00 -0.82 -3.13
CA PRO A 127 -4.34 -0.18 -1.85
C PRO A 127 -3.92 1.29 -1.77
N THR A 128 -2.79 1.62 -2.40
CA THR A 128 -2.17 2.95 -2.47
C THR A 128 -2.92 3.94 -3.36
N ASN A 129 -3.94 3.50 -4.10
CA ASN A 129 -4.81 4.42 -4.85
C ASN A 129 -5.74 5.21 -3.94
N ASP A 130 -5.95 4.73 -2.71
CA ASP A 130 -6.78 5.41 -1.72
C ASP A 130 -5.93 6.31 -0.82
N ILE A 131 -6.44 7.51 -0.54
CA ILE A 131 -5.75 8.49 0.31
C ILE A 131 -5.53 7.97 1.72
N ASN A 132 -6.42 7.13 2.25
CA ASN A 132 -6.29 6.62 3.61
C ASN A 132 -5.03 5.75 3.75
N THR A 133 -4.69 4.97 2.72
CA THR A 133 -3.48 4.14 2.73
C THR A 133 -2.23 4.99 2.67
N THR A 134 -2.17 5.95 1.73
CA THR A 134 -0.97 6.76 1.51
C THR A 134 -0.69 7.74 2.63
N VAL A 135 -1.73 8.27 3.29
CA VAL A 135 -1.59 9.15 4.46
C VAL A 135 -1.24 8.37 5.74
N ALA A 136 -1.67 7.11 5.85
CA ALA A 136 -1.38 6.29 7.03
C ALA A 136 0.03 5.68 7.04
N LEU A 137 0.65 5.51 5.86
CA LEU A 137 2.04 5.06 5.68
C LEU A 137 3.05 6.16 6.05
#